data_AF-A0A9Q4C8B5-F1
#
_entry.id   AF-A0A9Q4C8B5-F1
#
_cell.length_a   1.000
_cell.length_b   1.000
_cell.length_c   1.000
_cell.angle_alpha   90.00
_cell.angle_beta   90.00
_cell.angle_gamma   90.00
#
_symmetry.space_group_name_H-M   'P 1'
#
loop_
_entity.id
_entity.type
_entity.pdbx_description
1 polymer ?
#
loop_
_entity_poly.entity_id
_entity_poly.type
_entity_poly.pdbx_seq_one_letter_code
_entity_poly.pdbx_strand_id
1 'polypeptide(L)'
;MNPVGGVRPLTPEQLLIIADEVAAVHRVRVRDHALLAGAAAVTSASYLGIPVHGDVRSAAAGLSEAIIRLAPLDGANEVLADAAAEVLRRINAR
;
A
#
# COMPACT_ATOMS: atom_id res chain seq x y z
N MET A 1 8.93 -3.21 -18.37
CA MET A 1 9.59 -1.89 -18.55
C MET A 1 9.54 -1.20 -17.20
N ASN A 2 10.67 -1.04 -16.51
CA ASN A 2 10.74 -0.28 -15.25
C ASN A 2 10.89 1.20 -15.61
N PRO A 3 10.03 2.12 -15.12
CA PRO A 3 10.20 3.54 -15.40
C PRO A 3 11.45 4.06 -14.69
N VAL A 4 12.35 4.64 -15.47
CA VAL A 4 13.53 5.36 -14.97
C VAL A 4 13.02 6.65 -14.33
N GLY A 5 12.96 6.69 -12.98
CA GLY A 5 12.60 7.89 -12.20
C GLY A 5 11.26 7.87 -11.45
N GLY A 6 10.54 6.74 -11.41
CA GLY A 6 9.24 6.63 -10.72
C GLY A 6 9.30 6.04 -9.31
N VAL A 7 8.20 6.15 -8.56
CA VAL A 7 7.99 5.46 -7.28
C VAL A 7 8.10 3.95 -7.49
N ARG A 8 8.92 3.27 -6.67
CA ARG A 8 8.90 1.81 -6.56
C ARG A 8 7.62 1.40 -5.82
N PRO A 9 6.66 0.75 -6.48
CA PRO A 9 5.38 0.39 -5.87
C PRO A 9 5.51 -0.78 -4.89
N LEU A 10 4.47 -0.99 -4.08
CA LEU A 10 4.29 -2.24 -3.33
C LEU A 10 3.53 -3.25 -4.19
N THR A 11 4.00 -4.50 -4.20
CA THR A 11 3.21 -5.60 -4.79
C THR A 11 2.11 -6.04 -3.81
N PRO A 12 1.04 -6.70 -4.30
CA PRO A 12 0.03 -7.30 -3.42
C PRO A 12 0.63 -8.22 -2.35
N GLU A 13 1.64 -9.02 -2.68
CA GLU A 13 2.31 -9.93 -1.75
C GLU A 13 3.09 -9.16 -0.67
N GLN A 14 3.74 -8.06 -1.03
CA GLN A 14 4.43 -7.22 -0.05
C GLN A 14 3.45 -6.56 0.91
N LEU A 15 2.29 -6.11 0.41
CA LEU A 15 1.25 -5.56 1.26
C LEU A 15 0.59 -6.63 2.15
N LEU A 16 0.44 -7.86 1.66
CA LEU A 16 -0.02 -8.98 2.46
C LEU A 16 0.94 -9.30 3.61
N ILE A 17 2.25 -9.32 3.37
CA ILE A 17 3.26 -9.51 4.42
C ILE A 17 3.12 -8.43 5.51
N ILE A 18 2.95 -7.17 5.13
CA ILE A 18 2.72 -6.08 6.11
C ILE A 18 1.41 -6.30 6.88
N ALA A 19 0.35 -6.70 6.18
CA ALA A 19 -0.96 -6.95 6.77
C ALA A 19 -0.94 -8.11 7.76
N ASP A 20 -0.24 -9.20 7.46
CA ASP A 20 -0.08 -10.36 8.35
C ASP A 20 0.63 -9.99 9.65
N GLU A 21 1.69 -9.17 9.58
CA GLU A 21 2.39 -8.67 10.77
C GLU A 21 1.48 -7.78 11.64
N VAL A 22 0.75 -6.84 11.02
CA VAL A 22 -0.22 -6.00 11.74
C VAL A 22 -1.34 -6.86 12.35
N ALA A 23 -1.85 -7.84 11.60
CA ALA A 23 -2.89 -8.75 12.06
C ALA A 23 -2.43 -9.56 13.28
N ALA A 24 -1.21 -10.09 13.25
CA ALA A 24 -0.61 -10.84 14.36
C ALA A 24 -0.45 -9.98 15.62
N VAL A 25 0.07 -8.75 15.50
CA VAL A 25 0.31 -7.86 16.64
C VAL A 25 -0.99 -7.35 17.26
N HIS A 26 -1.97 -6.97 16.43
CA HIS A 26 -3.21 -6.33 16.88
C HIS A 26 -4.37 -7.31 17.10
N ARG A 27 -4.15 -8.63 16.88
CA ARG A 27 -5.16 -9.70 17.00
C ARG A 27 -6.40 -9.45 16.12
N VAL A 28 -6.17 -8.95 14.93
CA VAL A 28 -7.16 -8.79 13.86
C VAL A 28 -6.87 -9.79 12.74
N ARG A 29 -7.69 -9.85 11.71
CA ARG A 29 -7.50 -10.76 10.57
C ARG A 29 -7.68 -10.03 9.26
N VAL A 30 -6.98 -10.51 8.23
CA VAL A 30 -7.27 -10.17 6.84
C VAL A 30 -8.65 -10.72 6.50
N ARG A 31 -9.61 -9.83 6.23
CA ARG A 31 -10.98 -10.23 5.87
C ARG A 31 -11.19 -10.38 4.37
N ASP A 32 -10.36 -9.72 3.56
CA ASP A 32 -10.47 -9.77 2.11
C ASP A 32 -9.12 -9.45 1.43
N HIS A 33 -8.57 -10.44 0.72
CA HIS A 33 -7.30 -10.32 0.02
C HIS A 33 -7.41 -9.50 -1.27
N ALA A 34 -8.60 -9.43 -1.90
CA ALA A 34 -8.80 -8.58 -3.07
C ALA A 34 -8.71 -7.10 -2.72
N LEU A 35 -9.10 -6.73 -1.50
CA LEU A 35 -8.96 -5.36 -0.99
C LEU A 35 -7.50 -4.98 -0.74
N LEU A 36 -6.66 -5.92 -0.30
CA LEU A 36 -5.20 -5.71 -0.24
C LEU A 36 -4.62 -5.53 -1.65
N ALA A 37 -4.98 -6.40 -2.59
CA ALA A 37 -4.51 -6.27 -3.98
C ALA A 37 -4.93 -4.91 -4.60
N GLY A 38 -6.17 -4.47 -4.34
CA GLY A 38 -6.67 -3.17 -4.77
C GLY A 38 -5.91 -1.99 -4.14
N ALA A 39 -5.62 -2.05 -2.84
CA ALA A 39 -4.81 -1.04 -2.17
C ALA A 39 -3.38 -0.97 -2.73
N ALA A 40 -2.73 -2.12 -2.96
CA ALA A 40 -1.39 -2.17 -3.54
C ALA A 40 -1.34 -1.55 -4.95
N ALA A 41 -2.37 -1.80 -5.77
CA ALA A 41 -2.48 -1.27 -7.13
C ALA A 41 -2.48 0.27 -7.20
N VAL A 42 -2.90 0.96 -6.13
CA VAL A 42 -2.84 2.43 -6.06
C VAL A 42 -1.40 2.93 -6.23
N THR A 43 -0.41 2.21 -5.68
CA THR A 43 1.00 2.63 -5.74
C THR A 43 1.61 2.49 -7.13
N SER A 44 1.01 1.69 -8.02
CA SER A 44 1.47 1.45 -9.40
C SER A 44 0.52 2.01 -10.47
N ALA A 45 -0.57 2.67 -10.06
CA ALA A 45 -1.61 3.15 -10.94
C ALA A 45 -1.06 4.18 -11.95
N SER A 46 -1.43 4.00 -13.22
CA SER A 46 -1.10 4.92 -14.30
C SER A 46 -2.19 4.92 -15.37
N TYR A 47 -2.37 6.06 -16.04
CA TYR A 47 -3.24 6.20 -17.21
C TYR A 47 -2.38 6.48 -18.42
N LEU A 48 -2.41 5.59 -19.42
CA LEU A 48 -1.60 5.73 -20.64
C LEU A 48 -0.10 5.94 -20.35
N GLY A 49 0.41 5.29 -19.28
CA GLY A 49 1.79 5.42 -18.82
C GLY A 49 2.08 6.66 -17.97
N ILE A 50 1.09 7.54 -17.74
CA ILE A 50 1.21 8.70 -16.86
C ILE A 50 0.94 8.23 -15.41
N PRO A 51 1.91 8.31 -14.50
CA PRO A 51 1.70 7.91 -13.11
C PRO A 51 0.59 8.74 -12.45
N VAL A 52 -0.31 8.08 -11.72
CA VAL A 52 -1.31 8.77 -10.89
C VAL A 52 -0.63 9.55 -9.76
N HIS A 53 0.45 8.99 -9.22
CA HIS A 53 1.26 9.62 -8.17
C HIS A 53 2.61 10.04 -8.74
N GLY A 54 2.91 11.34 -8.66
CA GLY A 54 4.15 11.91 -9.19
C GLY A 54 5.37 11.74 -8.28
N ASP A 55 5.16 11.42 -7.00
CA ASP A 55 6.23 11.22 -6.02
C ASP A 55 5.83 10.22 -4.92
N VAL A 56 6.80 9.79 -4.12
CA VAL A 56 6.57 8.81 -3.04
C VAL A 56 5.63 9.33 -1.95
N ARG A 57 5.58 10.65 -1.73
CA ARG A 57 4.72 11.26 -0.71
C ARG A 57 3.25 11.12 -1.08
N SER A 58 2.92 11.47 -2.31
CA SER A 58 1.58 11.33 -2.88
C SER A 58 1.15 9.87 -3.01
N ALA A 59 2.05 8.97 -3.42
CA ALA A 59 1.77 7.53 -3.46
C ALA A 59 1.50 6.94 -2.07
N ALA A 60 2.28 7.34 -1.06
CA ALA A 60 2.09 6.89 0.32
C ALA A 60 0.75 7.39 0.90
N ALA A 61 0.39 8.65 0.65
CA ALA A 61 -0.90 9.20 1.07
C ALA A 61 -2.08 8.47 0.39
N GLY A 62 -1.98 8.22 -0.92
CA GLY A 62 -3.00 7.47 -1.67
C GLY A 62 -3.15 6.03 -1.18
N LEU A 63 -2.04 5.36 -0.88
CA LEU A 63 -2.05 4.01 -0.28
C LEU A 63 -2.75 4.01 1.08
N SER A 64 -2.41 4.94 1.98
CA SER A 64 -3.06 5.04 3.30
C SER A 64 -4.57 5.26 3.16
N GLU A 65 -4.99 6.20 2.30
CA GLU A 65 -6.41 6.48 2.05
C GLU A 65 -7.13 5.25 1.49
N ALA A 66 -6.51 4.52 0.56
CA ALA A 66 -7.07 3.31 -0.01
C ALA A 66 -7.24 2.20 1.04
N ILE A 67 -6.26 1.97 1.91
CA ILE A 67 -6.36 0.99 2.99
C ILE A 67 -7.48 1.36 3.96
N ILE A 68 -7.60 2.63 4.36
CA ILE A 68 -8.66 3.10 5.26
C ILE A 68 -10.04 2.88 4.63
N ARG A 69 -10.22 3.22 3.36
CA ARG A 69 -11.52 3.12 2.68
C ARG A 69 -11.91 1.68 2.34
N LEU A 70 -10.96 0.87 1.89
CA LEU A 70 -11.21 -0.53 1.56
C LEU A 70 -11.31 -1.37 2.84
N ALA A 71 -10.65 -0.96 3.92
CA ALA A 71 -10.62 -1.65 5.21
C ALA A 71 -10.35 -3.16 5.08
N PRO A 72 -9.20 -3.60 4.52
CA PRO A 72 -8.92 -5.01 4.23
C PRO A 72 -8.81 -5.91 5.47
N LEU A 73 -8.61 -5.35 6.66
CA LEU A 73 -8.63 -6.04 7.93
C LEU A 73 -9.99 -5.88 8.63
N ASP A 74 -10.35 -6.83 9.51
CA ASP A 74 -11.52 -6.70 10.40
C ASP A 74 -11.32 -5.72 11.57
N GLY A 75 -10.12 -5.12 11.69
CA GLY A 75 -9.80 -4.02 12.61
C GLY A 75 -8.41 -3.44 12.32
N ALA A 76 -7.98 -2.40 13.06
CA ALA A 76 -6.64 -1.81 12.97
C ALA A 76 -6.17 -1.36 11.56
N ASN A 77 -7.10 -0.99 10.67
CA ASN A 77 -6.77 -0.54 9.31
C ASN A 77 -5.96 0.77 9.28
N GLU A 78 -6.11 1.64 10.28
CA GLU A 78 -5.28 2.84 10.43
C GLU A 78 -3.80 2.47 10.67
N VAL A 79 -3.55 1.46 11.51
CA VAL A 79 -2.19 0.96 11.76
C VAL A 79 -1.59 0.35 10.50
N LEU A 80 -2.37 -0.43 9.75
CA LEU A 80 -1.94 -0.97 8.46
C LEU A 80 -1.63 0.16 7.46
N ALA A 81 -2.48 1.18 7.40
CA ALA A 81 -2.30 2.33 6.52
C ALA A 81 -0.99 3.08 6.81
N ASP A 82 -0.69 3.31 8.09
CA ASP A 82 0.55 3.97 8.52
C ASP A 82 1.78 3.10 8.25
N ALA A 83 1.73 1.81 8.61
CA ALA A 83 2.82 0.88 8.40
C ALA A 83 3.16 0.71 6.91
N ALA A 84 2.15 0.52 6.06
CA ALA A 84 2.34 0.33 4.63
C ALA A 84 2.89 1.59 3.95
N ALA A 85 2.37 2.78 4.30
CA ALA A 85 2.90 4.04 3.79
C ALA A 85 4.35 4.28 4.23
N GLU A 86 4.70 3.93 5.46
CA GLU A 86 6.07 4.05 5.95
C GLU A 86 7.03 3.09 5.23
N VAL A 87 6.62 1.83 5.03
CA VAL A 87 7.42 0.88 4.24
C VAL A 87 7.61 1.41 2.82
N LEU A 88 6.56 1.90 2.16
CA LEU A 88 6.65 2.48 0.82
C LEU A 88 7.64 3.66 0.78
N ARG A 89 7.62 4.55 1.78
CA ARG A 89 8.60 5.64 1.89
C ARG A 89 10.02 5.12 2.02
N ARG A 90 10.26 4.14 2.90
CA ARG A 90 11.60 3.60 3.18
C ARG A 90 12.20 2.88 1.97
N ILE A 91 11.44 2.08 1.24
CA ILE A 91 11.97 1.37 0.07
C ILE A 91 12.28 2.30 -1.12
N ASN A 92 11.84 3.56 -1.03
CA ASN A 92 12.07 4.62 -2.01
C ASN A 92 13.03 5.71 -1.51
N ALA A 93 13.43 5.69 -0.24
CA ALA A 93 14.47 6.56 0.28
C ALA A 93 15.84 6.06 -0.24
N ARG A 94 16.49 6.88 -1.08
CA ARG A 94 17.87 6.70 -1.52
C ARG A 94 18.71 7.85 -1.02
#